data_AF-A0A537EKW0-F1
#
_entry.id   AF-A0A537EKW0-F1
#
_cell.length_a   1.000
_cell.length_b   1.000
_cell.length_c   1.000
_cell.angle_alpha   90.00
_cell.angle_beta   90.00
_cell.angle_gamma   90.00
#
_symmetry.space_group_name_H-M   'P 1'
#
loop_
_entity.id
_entity.type
_entity.pdbx_description
1 polymer ?
#
loop_
_entity_poly.entity_id
_entity_poly.type
_entity_poly.pdbx_seq_one_letter_code
_entity_poly.pdbx_strand_id
1 'polypeptide(L)'
;MNYRRLGSAGLKLSELSLGSWVTYGGQVGEEVAVKCMSIAYDNGVNFFDSAEAYADGKAEMVMGNIFKKLGWARENIVVSSKVFWGGDGPNDKGLSRKHIFEACRKSLKRLQLDYLDLFFCHRPDPNTPIEETVRAMDDLVHQGKILYWGTSEWSGADIMRAHGLAREYGLTPPQMEQPQYNMLHRARVEEEYLPLYREIGLGTTIWSPLASGLLSGKYAKGIPAGSRATLPGYEWLRKNVIITGNVEKAKQLEPVARDLGCSLAQLALAWCLKNPNVSTVITGASRPEQVSENMKTLEVAPKLDSDRLEQIEVILGNKPQLGQD
;
A
#
# COMPACT_ATOMS: atom_id res chain seq x y z
N MET A 1 -0.75 11.22 15.29
CA MET A 1 -0.19 10.13 14.48
C MET A 1 0.85 9.37 15.28
N ASN A 2 0.85 8.03 15.22
CA ASN A 2 1.99 7.22 15.68
C ASN A 2 2.89 6.88 14.49
N TYR A 3 4.18 6.65 14.76
CA TYR A 3 5.16 6.31 13.73
C TYR A 3 5.84 4.97 14.06
N ARG A 4 5.83 4.04 13.11
CA ARG A 4 6.46 2.72 13.22
C ARG A 4 7.69 2.64 12.31
N ARG A 5 8.64 1.77 12.66
CA ARG A 5 9.74 1.46 11.74
C ARG A 5 9.23 0.66 10.53
N LEU A 6 9.85 0.90 9.38
CA LEU A 6 9.68 0.05 8.19
C LEU A 6 10.49 -1.24 8.39
N GLY A 7 9.87 -2.24 9.03
CA GLY A 7 10.56 -3.47 9.43
C GLY A 7 11.80 -3.16 10.29
N SER A 8 12.94 -3.71 9.88
CA SER A 8 14.25 -3.48 10.52
C SER A 8 14.93 -2.17 10.12
N ALA A 9 14.42 -1.47 9.08
CA ALA A 9 15.01 -0.23 8.60
C ALA A 9 14.94 0.91 9.65
N GLY A 10 15.87 1.86 9.54
CA GLY A 10 15.88 3.07 10.39
C GLY A 10 14.74 4.05 10.08
N LEU A 11 14.13 3.94 8.90
CA LEU A 11 13.05 4.81 8.44
C LEU A 11 11.76 4.58 9.26
N LYS A 12 11.10 5.67 9.63
CA LYS A 12 9.79 5.63 10.31
C LYS A 12 8.68 6.13 9.41
N LEU A 13 7.60 5.37 9.34
CA LEU A 13 6.39 5.69 8.59
C LEU A 13 5.24 5.96 9.56
N SER A 14 4.33 6.86 9.18
CA SER A 14 3.06 7.01 9.86
C SER A 14 2.25 5.72 9.77
N GLU A 15 1.56 5.33 10.85
CA GLU A 15 0.73 4.12 10.88
C GLU A 15 -0.30 4.08 9.74
N LEU A 16 -0.84 5.24 9.37
CA LEU A 16 -1.67 5.43 8.18
C LEU A 16 -0.90 6.21 7.13
N SER A 17 -1.01 5.80 5.88
CA SER A 17 -0.43 6.46 4.71
C SER A 17 -1.48 6.72 3.64
N LEU A 18 -1.14 7.50 2.63
CA LEU A 18 -2.06 7.91 1.58
C LEU A 18 -1.54 7.49 0.19
N GLY A 19 -2.29 6.63 -0.48
CA GLY A 19 -2.01 6.19 -1.85
C GLY A 19 -2.80 6.96 -2.90
N SER A 20 -2.23 7.10 -4.10
CA SER A 20 -2.83 7.85 -5.21
C SER A 20 -3.61 6.99 -6.21
N TRP A 21 -3.66 5.67 -6.01
CA TRP A 21 -4.28 4.73 -6.97
C TRP A 21 -5.78 5.00 -7.15
N VAL A 22 -6.24 4.97 -8.41
CA VAL A 22 -7.62 5.26 -8.88
C VAL A 22 -8.01 6.73 -8.77
N THR A 23 -7.57 7.41 -7.73
CA THR A 23 -8.02 8.75 -7.38
C THR A 23 -7.31 9.80 -8.22
N TYR A 24 -5.99 9.92 -8.08
CA TYR A 24 -5.25 11.07 -8.61
C TYR A 24 -4.95 10.89 -10.11
N GLY A 25 -5.11 11.96 -10.88
CA GLY A 25 -4.96 11.92 -12.34
C GLY A 25 -6.09 11.19 -13.09
N GLY A 26 -7.10 10.69 -12.36
CA GLY A 26 -8.24 9.94 -12.88
C GLY A 26 -9.56 10.37 -12.26
N GLN A 27 -9.99 9.69 -11.19
CA GLN A 27 -11.33 9.85 -10.61
C GLN A 27 -11.58 11.22 -9.94
N VAL A 28 -10.56 11.87 -9.38
CA VAL A 28 -10.70 13.16 -8.68
C VAL A 28 -9.88 14.26 -9.33
N GLY A 29 -10.41 15.49 -9.29
CA GLY A 29 -9.69 16.69 -9.73
C GLY A 29 -8.55 17.08 -8.79
N GLU A 30 -7.58 17.84 -9.30
CA GLU A 30 -6.38 18.24 -8.56
C GLU A 30 -6.71 19.01 -7.26
N GLU A 31 -7.73 19.85 -7.24
CA GLU A 31 -8.14 20.57 -6.02
C GLU A 31 -8.58 19.63 -4.89
N VAL A 32 -9.27 18.54 -5.23
CA VAL A 32 -9.67 17.52 -4.25
C VAL A 32 -8.44 16.77 -3.75
N ALA A 33 -7.51 16.44 -4.66
CA ALA A 33 -6.25 15.80 -4.29
C ALA A 33 -5.42 16.67 -3.34
N VAL A 34 -5.32 17.99 -3.60
CA VAL A 34 -4.67 18.97 -2.71
C VAL A 34 -5.29 18.89 -1.31
N LYS A 35 -6.62 18.96 -1.21
CA LYS A 35 -7.32 18.92 0.09
C LYS A 35 -7.09 17.60 0.82
N CYS A 36 -7.19 16.47 0.12
CA CYS A 36 -6.95 15.15 0.71
C CYS A 36 -5.52 15.01 1.26
N MET A 37 -4.51 15.40 0.47
CA MET A 37 -3.11 15.36 0.89
C MET A 37 -2.84 16.31 2.05
N SER A 38 -3.39 17.54 2.01
CA SER A 38 -3.25 18.52 3.10
C SER A 38 -3.79 17.97 4.42
N ILE A 39 -5.03 17.46 4.42
CA ILE A 39 -5.63 16.87 5.63
C ILE A 39 -4.79 15.70 6.16
N ALA A 40 -4.31 14.82 5.28
CA ALA A 40 -3.46 13.70 5.69
C ALA A 40 -2.18 14.20 6.37
N TYR A 41 -1.47 15.13 5.73
CA TYR A 41 -0.23 15.72 6.25
C TYR A 41 -0.45 16.45 7.58
N ASP A 42 -1.51 17.26 7.68
CA ASP A 42 -1.89 17.98 8.90
C ASP A 42 -2.22 17.04 10.07
N ASN A 43 -2.67 15.81 9.76
CA ASN A 43 -2.88 14.75 10.75
C ASN A 43 -1.63 13.91 11.03
N GLY A 44 -0.47 14.29 10.48
CA GLY A 44 0.84 13.68 10.71
C GLY A 44 1.19 12.56 9.74
N VAL A 45 0.44 12.33 8.66
CA VAL A 45 0.84 11.37 7.62
C VAL A 45 2.11 11.86 6.96
N ASN A 46 3.17 11.04 6.99
CA ASN A 46 4.41 11.35 6.30
C ASN A 46 4.59 10.54 5.02
N PHE A 47 3.89 9.41 4.84
CA PHE A 47 4.10 8.52 3.71
C PHE A 47 3.01 8.62 2.63
N PHE A 48 3.44 8.93 1.41
CA PHE A 48 2.61 9.10 0.22
C PHE A 48 3.06 8.16 -0.90
N ASP A 49 2.11 7.37 -1.42
CA ASP A 49 2.40 6.28 -2.35
C ASP A 49 1.81 6.51 -3.75
N SER A 50 2.64 6.28 -4.78
CA SER A 50 2.23 6.38 -6.18
C SER A 50 2.86 5.26 -7.02
N ALA A 51 2.66 5.28 -8.35
CA ALA A 51 3.30 4.37 -9.30
C ALA A 51 3.27 4.98 -10.70
N GLU A 52 4.23 4.59 -11.55
CA GLU A 52 4.25 5.08 -12.95
C GLU A 52 2.97 4.69 -13.72
N ALA A 53 2.38 3.55 -13.38
CA ALA A 53 1.21 3.00 -14.05
C ALA A 53 -0.10 3.70 -13.66
N TYR A 54 -0.09 4.49 -12.57
CA TYR A 54 -1.32 5.09 -12.07
C TYR A 54 -1.74 6.27 -12.94
N ALA A 55 -2.83 6.05 -13.68
CA ALA A 55 -3.35 6.99 -14.68
C ALA A 55 -2.26 7.42 -15.68
N ASP A 56 -1.46 6.46 -16.15
CA ASP A 56 -0.37 6.67 -17.13
C ASP A 56 0.63 7.76 -16.67
N GLY A 57 1.00 7.72 -15.38
CA GLY A 57 1.92 8.65 -14.74
C GLY A 57 1.27 9.97 -14.29
N LYS A 58 0.01 10.24 -14.62
CA LYS A 58 -0.67 11.48 -14.18
C LYS A 58 -0.81 11.56 -12.67
N ALA A 59 -0.94 10.43 -11.97
CA ALA A 59 -1.01 10.44 -10.50
C ALA A 59 0.26 11.01 -9.86
N GLU A 60 1.43 10.65 -10.40
CA GLU A 60 2.73 11.21 -9.98
C GLU A 60 2.85 12.69 -10.30
N MET A 61 2.36 13.12 -11.48
CA MET A 61 2.36 14.55 -11.84
C MET A 61 1.50 15.39 -10.89
N VAL A 62 0.29 14.91 -10.57
CA VAL A 62 -0.60 15.58 -9.62
C VAL A 62 0.05 15.65 -8.24
N MET A 63 0.62 14.54 -7.75
CA MET A 63 1.29 14.51 -6.46
C MET A 63 2.49 15.46 -6.40
N GLY A 64 3.32 15.49 -7.45
CA GLY A 64 4.45 16.42 -7.57
C GLY A 64 4.04 17.89 -7.58
N ASN A 65 2.97 18.22 -8.32
CA ASN A 65 2.39 19.57 -8.31
C ASN A 65 1.93 19.97 -6.90
N ILE A 66 1.31 19.05 -6.16
CA ILE A 66 0.85 19.29 -4.80
C ILE A 66 2.02 19.53 -3.84
N PHE A 67 3.07 18.71 -3.90
CA PHE A 67 4.27 18.91 -3.08
C PHE A 67 4.89 20.30 -3.33
N LYS A 68 5.04 20.67 -4.59
CA LYS A 68 5.56 22.00 -4.97
C LYS A 68 4.64 23.14 -4.53
N LYS A 69 3.32 22.96 -4.66
CA LYS A 69 2.32 23.96 -4.27
C LYS A 69 2.25 24.18 -2.77
N LEU A 70 2.32 23.11 -1.98
CA LEU A 70 2.24 23.16 -0.52
C LEU A 70 3.58 23.47 0.14
N GLY A 71 4.69 23.33 -0.59
CA GLY A 71 6.01 23.71 -0.11
C GLY A 71 6.48 22.91 1.11
N TRP A 72 6.02 21.66 1.25
CA TRP A 72 6.45 20.79 2.34
C TRP A 72 7.95 20.51 2.24
N ALA A 73 8.64 20.58 3.37
CA ALA A 73 10.05 20.25 3.43
C ALA A 73 10.25 18.77 3.03
N ARG A 74 11.22 18.51 2.15
CA ARG A 74 11.42 17.19 1.53
C ARG A 74 11.75 16.12 2.58
N GLU A 75 12.46 16.50 3.64
CA GLU A 75 12.84 15.68 4.77
C GLU A 75 11.65 15.27 5.68
N ASN A 76 10.51 15.95 5.57
CA ASN A 76 9.32 15.65 6.37
C ASN A 76 8.40 14.62 5.70
N ILE A 77 8.59 14.34 4.41
CA ILE A 77 7.75 13.41 3.65
C ILE A 77 8.55 12.22 3.15
N VAL A 78 7.88 11.08 3.12
CA VAL A 78 8.34 9.84 2.52
C VAL A 78 7.49 9.63 1.27
N VAL A 79 8.14 9.46 0.12
CA VAL A 79 7.47 9.30 -1.17
C VAL A 79 7.90 8.00 -1.81
N SER A 80 6.92 7.20 -2.27
CA SER A 80 7.17 6.03 -3.09
C SER A 80 6.69 6.15 -4.52
N SER A 81 7.37 5.43 -5.39
CA SER A 81 6.82 5.01 -6.68
C SER A 81 7.10 3.53 -6.95
N LYS A 82 6.51 2.98 -8.01
CA LYS A 82 6.63 1.59 -8.41
C LYS A 82 6.83 1.49 -9.90
N VAL A 83 7.72 0.58 -10.29
CA VAL A 83 8.05 0.25 -11.68
C VAL A 83 7.49 -1.11 -12.06
N PHE A 84 6.82 -1.17 -13.21
CA PHE A 84 6.57 -2.38 -13.99
C PHE A 84 5.87 -2.07 -15.32
N TRP A 85 4.97 -1.09 -15.37
CA TRP A 85 4.13 -0.78 -16.55
C TRP A 85 4.25 0.71 -16.89
N GLY A 86 5.23 1.07 -17.73
CA GLY A 86 5.49 2.44 -18.14
C GLY A 86 5.01 2.82 -19.54
N GLY A 87 4.47 1.87 -20.32
CA GLY A 87 3.94 2.12 -21.67
C GLY A 87 3.87 0.86 -22.56
N ASP A 88 3.60 1.06 -23.84
CA ASP A 88 3.37 -0.01 -24.83
C ASP A 88 4.63 -0.43 -25.61
N GLY A 89 5.75 0.27 -25.42
CA GLY A 89 7.00 -0.07 -26.10
C GLY A 89 7.62 -1.38 -25.58
N PRO A 90 8.50 -2.03 -26.37
CA PRO A 90 9.07 -3.33 -26.04
C PRO A 90 9.92 -3.35 -24.76
N ASN A 91 10.37 -2.18 -24.30
CA ASN A 91 11.16 -2.00 -23.09
C ASN A 91 10.48 -1.07 -22.07
N ASP A 92 9.19 -0.79 -22.26
CA ASP A 92 8.40 0.07 -21.37
C ASP A 92 7.65 -0.76 -20.31
N LYS A 93 8.01 -2.03 -20.11
CA LYS A 93 7.41 -2.92 -19.11
C LYS A 93 8.44 -3.90 -18.53
N GLY A 94 8.17 -4.38 -17.32
CA GLY A 94 8.92 -5.44 -16.65
C GLY A 94 9.93 -4.90 -15.64
N LEU A 95 10.91 -5.72 -15.28
CA LEU A 95 11.95 -5.38 -14.29
C LEU A 95 13.36 -5.49 -14.86
N SER A 96 13.50 -5.39 -16.19
CA SER A 96 14.80 -5.24 -16.82
C SER A 96 15.50 -3.97 -16.31
N ARG A 97 16.83 -4.01 -16.27
CA ARG A 97 17.65 -2.86 -15.89
C ARG A 97 17.27 -1.60 -16.68
N LYS A 98 17.07 -1.75 -17.99
CA LYS A 98 16.68 -0.65 -18.88
C LYS A 98 15.38 0.00 -18.40
N HIS A 99 14.36 -0.80 -18.10
CA HIS A 99 13.08 -0.27 -17.69
C HIS A 99 13.13 0.34 -16.28
N ILE A 100 13.78 -0.32 -15.32
CA ILE A 100 13.93 0.19 -13.94
C ILE A 100 14.55 1.59 -13.92
N PHE A 101 15.64 1.80 -14.65
CA PHE A 101 16.32 3.10 -14.73
C PHE A 101 15.44 4.17 -15.40
N GLU A 102 14.82 3.83 -16.53
CA GLU A 102 13.97 4.78 -17.27
C GLU A 102 12.70 5.13 -16.48
N ALA A 103 12.08 4.16 -15.82
CA ALA A 103 10.91 4.36 -14.97
C ALA A 103 11.26 5.26 -13.78
N CYS A 104 12.34 4.97 -13.05
CA CYS A 104 12.79 5.81 -11.93
C CYS A 104 13.02 7.27 -12.39
N ARG A 105 13.75 7.46 -13.49
CA ARG A 105 14.01 8.79 -14.07
C ARG A 105 12.73 9.53 -14.45
N LYS A 106 11.79 8.85 -15.10
CA LYS A 106 10.50 9.42 -15.51
C LYS A 106 9.62 9.75 -14.29
N SER A 107 9.58 8.88 -13.29
CA SER A 107 8.84 9.08 -12.03
C SER A 107 9.37 10.28 -11.24
N LEU A 108 10.69 10.39 -11.05
CA LEU A 108 11.32 11.55 -10.41
C LEU A 108 10.97 12.85 -11.14
N LYS A 109 11.01 12.84 -12.47
CA LYS A 109 10.62 14.00 -13.29
C LYS A 109 9.15 14.38 -13.10
N ARG A 110 8.22 13.41 -13.08
CA ARG A 110 6.79 13.67 -12.88
C ARG A 110 6.49 14.17 -11.47
N LEU A 111 7.12 13.57 -10.46
CA LEU A 111 7.02 13.97 -9.06
C LEU A 111 7.75 15.29 -8.75
N GLN A 112 8.63 15.75 -9.64
CA GLN A 112 9.48 16.93 -9.43
C GLN A 112 10.37 16.78 -8.18
N LEU A 113 10.97 15.58 -8.01
CA LEU A 113 11.84 15.23 -6.88
C LEU A 113 13.21 14.77 -7.38
N ASP A 114 14.23 14.95 -6.53
CA ASP A 114 15.60 14.50 -6.83
C ASP A 114 15.82 13.01 -6.50
N TYR A 115 15.08 12.50 -5.50
CA TYR A 115 15.12 11.11 -5.06
C TYR A 115 13.75 10.63 -4.53
N LEU A 116 13.53 9.32 -4.62
CA LEU A 116 12.43 8.62 -3.94
C LEU A 116 12.93 8.03 -2.61
N ASP A 117 12.13 8.06 -1.57
CA ASP A 117 12.48 7.34 -0.34
C ASP A 117 12.37 5.84 -0.57
N LEU A 118 11.28 5.42 -1.23
CA LEU A 118 10.96 4.01 -1.46
C LEU A 118 10.69 3.77 -2.95
N PHE A 119 11.36 2.79 -3.55
CA PHE A 119 11.05 2.37 -4.93
C PHE A 119 10.73 0.89 -5.01
N PHE A 120 9.58 0.57 -5.58
CA PHE A 120 9.06 -0.79 -5.59
C PHE A 120 9.12 -1.44 -6.97
N CYS A 121 9.52 -2.70 -7.02
CA CYS A 121 9.11 -3.60 -8.10
C CYS A 121 7.60 -3.83 -7.98
N HIS A 122 6.78 -3.26 -8.86
CA HIS A 122 5.33 -3.26 -8.72
C HIS A 122 4.73 -4.68 -8.80
N ARG A 123 5.37 -5.59 -9.53
CA ARG A 123 5.01 -7.03 -9.61
C ARG A 123 6.28 -7.86 -9.87
N PRO A 124 6.28 -9.17 -9.60
CA PRO A 124 7.36 -10.05 -10.06
C PRO A 124 7.39 -10.09 -11.59
N ASP A 125 8.59 -10.15 -12.17
CA ASP A 125 8.78 -10.29 -13.61
C ASP A 125 9.35 -11.68 -13.93
N PRO A 126 8.55 -12.60 -14.49
CA PRO A 126 9.03 -13.93 -14.83
C PRO A 126 10.04 -13.94 -16.00
N ASN A 127 10.16 -12.83 -16.74
CA ASN A 127 11.03 -12.73 -17.91
C ASN A 127 12.38 -12.07 -17.63
N THR A 128 12.57 -11.51 -16.43
CA THR A 128 13.83 -10.88 -16.03
C THR A 128 14.46 -11.68 -14.88
N PRO A 129 15.74 -12.07 -14.96
CA PRO A 129 16.43 -12.67 -13.83
C PRO A 129 16.39 -11.76 -12.60
N ILE A 130 16.02 -12.30 -11.43
CA ILE A 130 15.97 -11.52 -10.18
C ILE A 130 17.32 -10.84 -9.88
N GLU A 131 18.45 -11.47 -10.22
CA GLU A 131 19.77 -10.86 -10.06
C GLU A 131 19.91 -9.53 -10.84
N GLU A 132 19.42 -9.46 -12.08
CA GLU A 132 19.45 -8.22 -12.86
C GLU A 132 18.63 -7.13 -12.19
N THR A 133 17.44 -7.48 -11.67
CA THR A 133 16.59 -6.57 -10.90
C THR A 133 17.30 -6.06 -9.65
N VAL A 134 17.91 -6.95 -8.86
CA VAL A 134 18.62 -6.59 -7.61
C VAL A 134 19.79 -5.65 -7.92
N ARG A 135 20.60 -5.94 -8.93
CA ARG A 135 21.71 -5.07 -9.36
C ARG A 135 21.22 -3.70 -9.85
N ALA A 136 20.12 -3.68 -10.61
CA ALA A 136 19.55 -2.42 -11.09
C ALA A 136 19.04 -1.53 -9.94
N MET A 137 18.40 -2.13 -8.93
CA MET A 137 17.95 -1.41 -7.75
C MET A 137 19.11 -0.92 -6.89
N ASP A 138 20.13 -1.76 -6.67
CA ASP A 138 21.34 -1.39 -5.95
C ASP A 138 22.06 -0.20 -6.60
N ASP A 139 22.20 -0.20 -7.93
CA ASP A 139 22.82 0.93 -8.63
C ASP A 139 22.01 2.24 -8.48
N LEU A 140 20.68 2.17 -8.40
CA LEU A 140 19.85 3.35 -8.14
C LEU A 140 20.02 3.87 -6.70
N VAL A 141 20.22 2.97 -5.73
CA VAL A 141 20.58 3.32 -4.35
C VAL A 141 21.91 4.05 -4.34
N HIS A 142 22.95 3.48 -4.97
CA HIS A 142 24.28 4.09 -5.05
C HIS A 142 24.30 5.43 -5.81
N GLN A 143 23.41 5.62 -6.78
CA GLN A 143 23.22 6.90 -7.48
C GLN A 143 22.47 7.95 -6.64
N GLY A 144 21.98 7.59 -5.45
CA GLY A 144 21.15 8.46 -4.62
C GLY A 144 19.79 8.79 -5.24
N LYS A 145 19.32 8.00 -6.21
CA LYS A 145 18.02 8.20 -6.87
C LYS A 145 16.88 7.61 -6.06
N ILE A 146 17.18 6.58 -5.28
CA ILE A 146 16.26 5.95 -4.34
C ILE A 146 17.00 5.73 -3.01
N LEU A 147 16.33 5.84 -1.87
CA LEU A 147 16.96 5.55 -0.56
C LEU A 147 16.83 4.07 -0.19
N TYR A 148 15.65 3.50 -0.46
CA TYR A 148 15.32 2.11 -0.19
C TYR A 148 14.55 1.51 -1.37
N TRP A 149 14.67 0.20 -1.55
CA TRP A 149 13.89 -0.53 -2.53
C TRP A 149 13.22 -1.75 -1.92
N GLY A 150 12.15 -2.17 -2.58
CA GLY A 150 11.32 -3.28 -2.13
C GLY A 150 10.47 -3.86 -3.24
N THR A 151 9.58 -4.76 -2.86
CA THR A 151 8.77 -5.57 -3.77
C THR A 151 7.28 -5.32 -3.54
N SER A 152 6.43 -5.71 -4.49
CA SER A 152 4.98 -5.64 -4.35
C SER A 152 4.32 -6.83 -5.04
N GLU A 153 3.55 -7.59 -4.27
CA GLU A 153 2.93 -8.85 -4.66
C GLU A 153 3.93 -9.93 -5.10
N TRP A 154 5.12 -9.94 -4.50
CA TRP A 154 6.10 -11.01 -4.71
C TRP A 154 5.83 -12.20 -3.79
N SER A 155 6.22 -13.40 -4.21
CA SER A 155 6.19 -14.56 -3.31
C SER A 155 7.28 -14.43 -2.24
N GLY A 156 7.08 -15.07 -1.09
CA GLY A 156 8.08 -15.08 -0.03
C GLY A 156 9.38 -15.76 -0.46
N ALA A 157 9.29 -16.74 -1.36
CA ALA A 157 10.43 -17.38 -1.99
C ALA A 157 11.23 -16.41 -2.88
N ASP A 158 10.56 -15.61 -3.70
CA ASP A 158 11.25 -14.63 -4.56
C ASP A 158 11.89 -13.51 -3.75
N ILE A 159 11.24 -13.05 -2.67
CA ILE A 159 11.80 -12.05 -1.76
C ILE A 159 13.06 -12.60 -1.08
N MET A 160 13.00 -13.82 -0.54
CA MET A 160 14.16 -14.45 0.08
C MET A 160 15.29 -14.67 -0.92
N ARG A 161 14.97 -15.08 -2.16
CA ARG A 161 15.95 -15.22 -3.24
C ARG A 161 16.62 -13.89 -3.58
N ALA A 162 15.85 -12.82 -3.71
CA ALA A 162 16.39 -11.48 -3.95
C ALA A 162 17.28 -11.01 -2.80
N HIS A 163 16.87 -11.25 -1.55
CA HIS A 163 17.68 -10.97 -0.37
C HIS A 163 18.98 -11.77 -0.37
N GLY A 164 18.92 -13.07 -0.65
CA GLY A 164 20.09 -13.95 -0.72
C GLY A 164 21.10 -13.50 -1.77
N LEU A 165 20.64 -13.19 -3.00
CA LEU A 165 21.49 -12.67 -4.07
C LEU A 165 22.16 -11.34 -3.66
N ALA A 166 21.41 -10.45 -3.00
CA ALA A 166 21.98 -9.20 -2.53
C ALA A 166 23.09 -9.44 -1.49
N ARG A 167 22.89 -10.38 -0.55
CA ARG A 167 23.91 -10.74 0.43
C ARG A 167 25.14 -11.39 -0.21
N GLU A 168 24.93 -12.30 -1.15
CA GLU A 168 26.00 -13.01 -1.88
C GLU A 168 26.90 -12.02 -2.63
N TYR A 169 26.32 -11.03 -3.30
CA TYR A 169 27.05 -10.07 -4.13
C TYR A 169 27.40 -8.74 -3.43
N GLY A 170 27.12 -8.61 -2.13
CA GLY A 170 27.39 -7.38 -1.39
C GLY A 170 26.55 -6.17 -1.84
N LEU A 171 25.34 -6.42 -2.34
CA LEU A 171 24.38 -5.43 -2.82
C LEU A 171 23.37 -5.06 -1.73
N THR A 172 22.60 -4.00 -1.99
CA THR A 172 21.50 -3.56 -1.14
C THR A 172 20.30 -4.53 -1.28
N PRO A 173 19.88 -5.23 -0.22
CA PRO A 173 18.73 -6.14 -0.28
C PRO A 173 17.39 -5.38 -0.28
N PRO A 174 16.29 -6.00 -0.74
CA PRO A 174 14.96 -5.42 -0.56
C PRO A 174 14.64 -5.37 0.94
N GLN A 175 14.09 -4.24 1.40
CA GLN A 175 13.78 -4.03 2.82
C GLN A 175 12.30 -4.10 3.15
N MET A 176 11.44 -3.97 2.14
CA MET A 176 10.00 -3.94 2.33
C MET A 176 9.23 -4.63 1.21
N GLU A 177 8.03 -5.06 1.56
CA GLU A 177 7.03 -5.60 0.64
C GLU A 177 5.76 -4.74 0.71
N GLN A 178 5.08 -4.56 -0.40
CA GLN A 178 3.78 -3.89 -0.50
C GLN A 178 2.69 -4.90 -0.92
N PRO A 179 2.15 -5.69 0.02
CA PRO A 179 1.16 -6.72 -0.25
C PRO A 179 -0.27 -6.25 0.03
N GLN A 180 -1.24 -6.93 -0.59
CA GLN A 180 -2.64 -6.78 -0.21
C GLN A 180 -2.82 -7.31 1.20
N TYR A 181 -3.47 -6.54 2.07
CA TYR A 181 -3.86 -7.04 3.39
C TYR A 181 -5.15 -6.38 3.87
N ASN A 182 -6.08 -7.20 4.32
CA ASN A 182 -7.32 -6.77 4.97
C ASN A 182 -7.98 -8.00 5.61
N MET A 183 -9.06 -7.79 6.34
CA MET A 183 -9.84 -8.84 7.01
C MET A 183 -10.27 -10.01 6.08
N LEU A 184 -10.31 -9.81 4.75
CA LEU A 184 -10.72 -10.81 3.77
C LEU A 184 -9.55 -11.39 2.96
N HIS A 185 -8.33 -10.88 3.12
CA HIS A 185 -7.14 -11.32 2.41
C HIS A 185 -5.93 -11.27 3.35
N ARG A 186 -5.54 -12.43 3.89
CA ARG A 186 -4.67 -12.52 5.07
C ARG A 186 -3.44 -13.41 4.89
N ALA A 187 -3.58 -14.52 4.16
CA ALA A 187 -2.60 -15.61 4.11
C ALA A 187 -1.17 -15.13 3.85
N ARG A 188 -0.93 -14.26 2.86
CA ARG A 188 0.43 -13.77 2.59
C ARG A 188 1.10 -13.10 3.79
N VAL A 189 0.39 -12.16 4.40
CA VAL A 189 0.94 -11.31 5.45
C VAL A 189 1.02 -12.03 6.79
N GLU A 190 0.05 -12.91 7.07
CA GLU A 190 -0.06 -13.60 8.36
C GLU A 190 0.54 -15.01 8.37
N GLU A 191 0.86 -15.60 7.22
CA GLU A 191 1.39 -16.96 7.09
C GLU A 191 2.69 -16.96 6.25
N GLU A 192 2.60 -16.64 4.95
CA GLU A 192 3.72 -16.78 4.00
C GLU A 192 4.95 -15.93 4.40
N TYR A 193 4.74 -14.72 4.89
CA TYR A 193 5.81 -13.78 5.21
C TYR A 193 6.34 -13.87 6.64
N LEU A 194 5.77 -14.74 7.49
CA LEU A 194 6.25 -14.85 8.88
C LEU A 194 7.74 -15.15 9.00
N PRO A 195 8.35 -16.05 8.20
CA PRO A 195 9.79 -16.23 8.21
C PRO A 195 10.53 -14.94 7.80
N LEU A 196 10.01 -14.18 6.83
CA LEU A 196 10.70 -12.98 6.33
C LEU A 196 10.78 -11.87 7.38
N TYR A 197 9.76 -11.70 8.21
CA TYR A 197 9.82 -10.73 9.31
C TYR A 197 10.89 -11.11 10.33
N ARG A 198 11.02 -12.40 10.64
CA ARG A 198 11.97 -12.91 11.65
C ARG A 198 13.40 -12.93 11.13
N GLU A 199 13.62 -13.46 9.93
CA GLU A 199 14.95 -13.75 9.40
C GLU A 199 15.62 -12.52 8.78
N ILE A 200 14.85 -11.72 8.02
CA ILE A 200 15.41 -10.58 7.26
C ILE A 200 14.84 -9.23 7.70
N GLY A 201 13.98 -9.21 8.71
CA GLY A 201 13.41 -7.98 9.24
C GLY A 201 12.58 -7.21 8.21
N LEU A 202 11.83 -7.91 7.36
CA LEU A 202 11.03 -7.33 6.29
C LEU A 202 9.99 -6.34 6.85
N GLY A 203 9.91 -5.13 6.30
CA GLY A 203 8.83 -4.18 6.56
C GLY A 203 7.65 -4.37 5.61
N THR A 204 6.45 -3.94 6.00
CA THR A 204 5.30 -3.97 5.07
C THR A 204 4.56 -2.64 4.97
N THR A 205 4.24 -2.27 3.73
CA THR A 205 3.37 -1.13 3.42
C THR A 205 2.08 -1.69 2.80
N ILE A 206 1.09 -2.09 3.59
CA ILE A 206 -0.04 -2.87 3.05
C ILE A 206 -1.02 -2.01 2.28
N TRP A 207 -1.66 -2.59 1.25
CA TRP A 207 -2.63 -1.89 0.41
C TRP A 207 -4.02 -2.55 0.39
N SER A 208 -5.02 -1.79 -0.08
CA SER A 208 -6.45 -2.15 -0.06
C SER A 208 -6.98 -2.65 1.29
N PRO A 209 -6.75 -1.92 2.40
CA PRO A 209 -7.21 -2.33 3.72
C PRO A 209 -8.73 -2.39 3.85
N LEU A 210 -9.45 -1.67 2.98
CA LEU A 210 -10.92 -1.67 2.92
C LEU A 210 -11.48 -2.62 1.85
N ALA A 211 -10.66 -3.47 1.22
CA ALA A 211 -11.06 -4.34 0.10
C ALA A 211 -11.82 -3.57 -0.99
N SER A 212 -11.20 -2.50 -1.51
CA SER A 212 -11.82 -1.57 -2.48
C SER A 212 -13.13 -0.93 -2.01
N GLY A 213 -13.30 -0.78 -0.69
CA GLY A 213 -14.45 -0.15 -0.05
C GLY A 213 -15.53 -1.14 0.41
N LEU A 214 -15.36 -2.44 0.20
CA LEU A 214 -16.30 -3.44 0.71
C LEU A 214 -16.39 -3.39 2.23
N LEU A 215 -15.25 -3.31 2.93
CA LEU A 215 -15.18 -3.19 4.38
C LEU A 215 -15.50 -1.78 4.90
N SER A 216 -16.26 -0.99 4.15
CA SER A 216 -16.90 0.23 4.65
C SER A 216 -18.42 0.10 4.78
N GLY A 217 -18.98 -1.05 4.39
CA GLY A 217 -20.44 -1.30 4.41
C GLY A 217 -21.19 -0.69 3.22
N LYS A 218 -20.52 0.11 2.38
CA LYS A 218 -21.18 0.81 1.25
C LYS A 218 -21.89 -0.11 0.26
N TYR A 219 -21.50 -1.38 0.18
CA TYR A 219 -22.09 -2.37 -0.72
C TYR A 219 -23.22 -3.21 -0.09
N ALA A 220 -23.56 -2.97 1.18
CA ALA A 220 -24.56 -3.77 1.90
C ALA A 220 -25.96 -3.70 1.28
N LYS A 221 -26.29 -2.61 0.57
CA LYS A 221 -27.57 -2.37 -0.11
C LYS A 221 -27.46 -2.41 -1.64
N GLY A 222 -26.42 -3.05 -2.18
CA GLY A 222 -26.09 -3.04 -3.60
C GLY A 222 -24.96 -2.07 -3.95
N ILE A 223 -24.70 -1.86 -5.24
CA ILE A 223 -23.56 -1.05 -5.71
C ILE A 223 -23.98 0.43 -5.82
N PRO A 224 -23.42 1.35 -5.00
CA PRO A 224 -23.77 2.75 -5.09
C PRO A 224 -23.24 3.39 -6.38
N ALA A 225 -24.01 4.35 -6.92
CA ALA A 225 -23.56 5.20 -8.01
C ALA A 225 -22.28 5.96 -7.64
N GLY A 226 -21.35 6.08 -8.58
CA GLY A 226 -20.06 6.76 -8.38
C GLY A 226 -19.07 6.00 -7.48
N SER A 227 -19.39 4.79 -7.05
CA SER A 227 -18.45 3.93 -6.31
C SER A 227 -17.39 3.34 -7.25
N ARG A 228 -16.27 2.86 -6.68
CA ARG A 228 -15.19 2.26 -7.49
C ARG A 228 -15.67 1.09 -8.37
N ALA A 229 -16.65 0.33 -7.90
CA ALA A 229 -17.23 -0.80 -8.62
C ALA A 229 -18.08 -0.41 -9.85
N THR A 230 -18.35 0.90 -10.05
CA THR A 230 -19.04 1.41 -11.25
C THR A 230 -18.07 2.01 -12.27
N LEU A 231 -16.77 2.07 -11.98
CA LEU A 231 -15.78 2.63 -12.90
C LEU A 231 -15.43 1.62 -14.01
N PRO A 232 -15.24 2.06 -15.27
CA PRO A 232 -14.75 1.19 -16.34
C PRO A 232 -13.43 0.50 -15.96
N GLY A 233 -13.29 -0.81 -16.23
CA GLY A 233 -12.10 -1.60 -15.89
C GLY A 233 -12.11 -2.20 -14.47
N TYR A 234 -13.17 -1.95 -13.68
CA TYR A 234 -13.35 -2.50 -12.32
C TYR A 234 -14.47 -3.56 -12.26
N GLU A 235 -14.81 -4.19 -13.38
CA GLU A 235 -15.84 -5.24 -13.45
C GLU A 235 -15.50 -6.44 -12.55
N TRP A 236 -14.21 -6.71 -12.35
CA TRP A 236 -13.74 -7.73 -11.40
C TRP A 236 -14.15 -7.41 -9.96
N LEU A 237 -14.16 -6.14 -9.56
CA LEU A 237 -14.60 -5.71 -8.23
C LEU A 237 -16.10 -5.91 -8.08
N ARG A 238 -16.88 -5.60 -9.12
CA ARG A 238 -18.31 -5.86 -9.16
C ARG A 238 -18.61 -7.36 -8.98
N LYS A 239 -17.88 -8.22 -9.69
CA LYS A 239 -17.99 -9.69 -9.51
C LYS A 239 -17.68 -10.10 -8.07
N ASN A 240 -16.59 -9.60 -7.49
CA ASN A 240 -16.22 -9.91 -6.11
C ASN A 240 -17.30 -9.49 -5.10
N VAL A 241 -17.89 -8.29 -5.25
CA VAL A 241 -18.97 -7.81 -4.37
C VAL A 241 -20.21 -8.70 -4.46
N ILE A 242 -20.53 -9.22 -5.65
CA ILE A 242 -21.75 -10.00 -5.89
C ILE A 242 -21.60 -11.47 -5.48
N ILE A 243 -20.42 -12.07 -5.67
CA ILE A 243 -20.28 -13.55 -5.71
C ILE A 243 -19.74 -14.13 -4.40
N THR A 244 -18.95 -13.38 -3.62
CA THR A 244 -18.03 -13.99 -2.63
C THR A 244 -18.59 -14.18 -1.21
N GLY A 245 -19.84 -13.77 -0.95
CA GLY A 245 -20.40 -13.75 0.42
C GLY A 245 -19.74 -12.73 1.37
N ASN A 246 -18.70 -12.02 0.92
CA ASN A 246 -17.94 -11.06 1.72
C ASN A 246 -18.79 -9.88 2.21
N VAL A 247 -19.86 -9.52 1.49
CA VAL A 247 -20.80 -8.49 1.93
C VAL A 247 -21.52 -8.90 3.21
N GLU A 248 -21.86 -10.19 3.37
CA GLU A 248 -22.52 -10.67 4.59
C GLU A 248 -21.56 -10.67 5.78
N LYS A 249 -20.28 -11.04 5.58
CA LYS A 249 -19.25 -10.86 6.61
C LYS A 249 -19.11 -9.40 7.03
N ALA A 250 -19.08 -8.48 6.07
CA ALA A 250 -19.03 -7.04 6.37
C ALA A 250 -20.25 -6.57 7.19
N LYS A 251 -21.46 -7.05 6.87
CA LYS A 251 -22.67 -6.75 7.66
C LYS A 251 -22.58 -7.30 9.09
N GLN A 252 -22.05 -8.50 9.28
CA GLN A 252 -21.88 -9.10 10.60
C GLN A 252 -20.85 -8.35 11.46
N LEU A 253 -19.92 -7.60 10.86
CA LEU A 253 -18.97 -6.74 11.57
C LEU A 253 -19.55 -5.38 11.98
N GLU A 254 -20.66 -4.92 11.37
CA GLU A 254 -21.27 -3.62 11.68
C GLU A 254 -21.70 -3.47 13.16
N PRO A 255 -22.30 -4.49 13.83
CA PRO A 255 -22.56 -4.42 15.26
C PRO A 255 -21.31 -4.21 16.10
N VAL A 256 -20.20 -4.89 15.76
CA VAL A 256 -18.92 -4.74 16.48
C VAL A 256 -18.40 -3.31 16.37
N ALA A 257 -18.45 -2.73 15.17
CA ALA A 257 -18.07 -1.33 14.95
C ALA A 257 -18.97 -0.37 15.75
N ARG A 258 -20.28 -0.63 15.77
CA ARG A 258 -21.26 0.19 16.51
C ARG A 258 -21.00 0.16 18.01
N ASP A 259 -20.74 -1.00 18.59
CA ASP A 259 -20.42 -1.17 20.00
C ASP A 259 -19.16 -0.38 20.41
N LEU A 260 -18.18 -0.29 19.50
CA LEU A 260 -16.94 0.47 19.70
C LEU A 260 -17.09 1.96 19.39
N GLY A 261 -18.27 2.39 18.92
CA GLY A 261 -18.55 3.77 18.55
C GLY A 261 -17.77 4.26 17.32
N CYS A 262 -17.46 3.37 16.39
CA CYS A 262 -16.70 3.68 15.17
C CYS A 262 -17.42 3.25 13.89
N SER A 263 -16.95 3.74 12.73
CA SER A 263 -17.43 3.23 11.44
C SER A 263 -16.82 1.86 11.13
N LEU A 264 -17.45 1.09 10.23
CA LEU A 264 -16.90 -0.19 9.78
C LEU A 264 -15.55 0.00 9.07
N ALA A 265 -15.37 1.11 8.35
CA ALA A 265 -14.08 1.45 7.74
C ALA A 265 -13.02 1.66 8.82
N GLN A 266 -13.33 2.40 9.88
CA GLN A 266 -12.40 2.60 10.99
C GLN A 266 -12.04 1.30 11.70
N LEU A 267 -13.02 0.41 11.91
CA LEU A 267 -12.79 -0.92 12.47
C LEU A 267 -11.82 -1.75 11.60
N ALA A 268 -12.05 -1.77 10.28
CA ALA A 268 -11.21 -2.52 9.34
C ALA A 268 -9.77 -2.00 9.30
N LEU A 269 -9.58 -0.68 9.30
CA LEU A 269 -8.25 -0.06 9.36
C LEU A 269 -7.57 -0.34 10.71
N ALA A 270 -8.31 -0.23 11.83
CA ALA A 270 -7.81 -0.47 13.17
C ALA A 270 -7.34 -1.92 13.34
N TRP A 271 -8.09 -2.88 12.77
CA TRP A 271 -7.71 -4.29 12.75
C TRP A 271 -6.40 -4.51 11.97
N CYS A 272 -6.21 -3.87 10.82
CA CYS A 272 -4.94 -3.97 10.08
C CYS A 272 -3.75 -3.47 10.92
N LEU A 273 -3.94 -2.39 11.70
CA LEU A 273 -2.93 -1.84 12.58
C LEU A 273 -2.58 -2.72 13.78
N LYS A 274 -3.42 -3.71 14.13
CA LYS A 274 -3.11 -4.67 15.21
C LYS A 274 -2.03 -5.67 14.83
N ASN A 275 -1.80 -5.90 13.54
CA ASN A 275 -0.71 -6.73 13.11
C ASN A 275 0.63 -5.97 13.32
N PRO A 276 1.55 -6.47 14.17
CA PRO A 276 2.81 -5.78 14.44
C PRO A 276 3.77 -5.76 13.24
N ASN A 277 3.56 -6.65 12.26
CA ASN A 277 4.36 -6.70 11.04
C ASN A 277 3.87 -5.70 9.97
N VAL A 278 2.77 -4.99 10.24
CA VAL A 278 2.29 -3.88 9.41
C VAL A 278 2.97 -2.60 9.86
N SER A 279 3.89 -2.10 9.04
CA SER A 279 4.58 -0.83 9.29
C SER A 279 3.68 0.37 8.98
N THR A 280 2.87 0.27 7.93
CA THR A 280 1.88 1.29 7.56
C THR A 280 0.73 0.69 6.75
N VAL A 281 -0.43 1.33 6.84
CA VAL A 281 -1.66 1.00 6.11
C VAL A 281 -1.93 2.08 5.07
N ILE A 282 -1.77 1.74 3.79
CA ILE A 282 -2.01 2.66 2.68
C ILE A 282 -3.53 2.79 2.48
N THR A 283 -4.05 3.95 2.86
CA THR A 283 -5.45 4.32 2.62
C THR A 283 -5.61 4.97 1.25
N GLY A 284 -6.82 4.90 0.70
CA GLY A 284 -7.21 5.67 -0.48
C GLY A 284 -8.48 6.46 -0.19
N ALA A 285 -8.56 7.67 -0.70
CA ALA A 285 -9.70 8.56 -0.49
C ALA A 285 -10.04 9.33 -1.76
N SER A 286 -11.32 9.31 -2.14
CA SER A 286 -11.84 10.09 -3.27
C SER A 286 -12.46 11.42 -2.84
N ARG A 287 -12.51 11.69 -1.53
CA ARG A 287 -13.00 12.95 -0.96
C ARG A 287 -12.31 13.27 0.38
N PRO A 288 -12.17 14.55 0.76
CA PRO A 288 -11.45 14.96 1.98
C PRO A 288 -12.02 14.39 3.28
N GLU A 289 -13.34 14.18 3.33
CA GLU A 289 -14.04 13.67 4.52
C GLU A 289 -13.64 12.21 4.82
N GLN A 290 -13.33 11.41 3.80
CA GLN A 290 -12.82 10.05 3.98
C GLN A 290 -11.44 10.05 4.60
N VAL A 291 -10.57 11.00 4.23
CA VAL A 291 -9.25 11.13 4.85
C VAL A 291 -9.44 11.44 6.33
N SER A 292 -10.26 12.44 6.64
CA SER A 292 -10.57 12.84 8.03
C SER A 292 -11.17 11.69 8.84
N GLU A 293 -12.08 10.91 8.26
CA GLU A 293 -12.68 9.74 8.90
C GLU A 293 -11.64 8.64 9.17
N ASN A 294 -10.79 8.33 8.18
CA ASN A 294 -9.76 7.31 8.30
C ASN A 294 -8.71 7.68 9.36
N MET A 295 -8.33 8.96 9.50
CA MET A 295 -7.35 9.38 10.51
C MET A 295 -7.82 9.11 11.95
N LYS A 296 -9.14 9.17 12.20
CA LYS A 296 -9.74 8.84 13.51
C LYS A 296 -9.64 7.35 13.87
N THR A 297 -9.22 6.47 12.96
CA THR A 297 -8.90 5.06 13.26
C THR A 297 -7.90 4.92 14.41
N LEU A 298 -7.00 5.88 14.59
CA LEU A 298 -6.01 5.84 15.68
C LEU A 298 -6.65 5.88 17.08
N GLU A 299 -7.87 6.41 17.20
CA GLU A 299 -8.65 6.39 18.45
C GLU A 299 -9.36 5.05 18.66
N VAL A 300 -9.51 4.25 17.61
CA VAL A 300 -10.20 2.95 17.61
C VAL A 300 -9.21 1.81 17.85
N ALA A 301 -8.02 1.87 17.25
CA ALA A 301 -7.02 0.81 17.37
C ALA A 301 -6.70 0.42 18.82
N PRO A 302 -6.56 1.33 19.80
CA PRO A 302 -6.36 0.95 21.20
C PRO A 302 -7.54 0.19 21.83
N LYS A 303 -8.77 0.39 21.34
CA LYS A 303 -10.01 -0.21 21.88
C LYS A 303 -10.26 -1.64 21.42
N LEU A 304 -9.51 -2.13 20.43
CA LEU A 304 -9.56 -3.53 19.98
C LEU A 304 -8.72 -4.40 20.92
N ASP A 305 -9.32 -4.83 22.03
CA ASP A 305 -8.76 -5.80 22.96
C ASP A 305 -8.85 -7.25 22.42
N SER A 306 -8.41 -8.22 23.23
CA SER A 306 -8.45 -9.64 22.87
C SER A 306 -9.85 -10.14 22.54
N ASP A 307 -10.84 -9.72 23.31
CA ASP A 307 -12.22 -10.22 23.21
C ASP A 307 -12.88 -9.71 21.93
N ARG A 308 -12.64 -8.44 21.59
CA ARG A 308 -13.12 -7.86 20.33
C ARG A 308 -12.41 -8.44 19.12
N LEU A 309 -11.10 -8.72 19.24
CA LEU A 309 -10.36 -9.41 18.18
C LEU A 309 -10.91 -10.82 17.96
N GLU A 310 -11.15 -11.59 19.03
CA GLU A 310 -11.72 -12.94 18.92
C GLU A 310 -13.12 -12.92 18.30
N GLN A 311 -13.97 -11.96 18.68
CA GLN A 311 -15.27 -11.75 18.06
C GLN A 311 -15.16 -11.52 16.54
N ILE A 312 -14.19 -10.71 16.10
CA ILE A 312 -13.91 -10.48 14.69
C ILE A 312 -13.43 -11.76 14.01
N GLU A 313 -12.53 -12.52 14.63
CA GLU A 313 -12.00 -13.78 14.08
C GLU A 313 -13.12 -14.80 13.84
N VAL A 314 -14.07 -14.94 14.78
CA VAL A 314 -15.23 -15.82 14.64
C VAL A 314 -16.10 -15.41 13.44
N ILE A 315 -16.35 -14.11 13.26
CA ILE A 315 -17.14 -13.60 12.12
C ILE A 315 -16.41 -13.84 10.79
N LEU A 316 -15.11 -13.59 10.76
CA LEU A 316 -14.32 -13.72 9.55
C LEU A 316 -14.12 -15.17 9.14
N GLY A 317 -13.94 -16.08 10.11
CA GLY A 317 -13.82 -17.52 9.87
C GLY A 317 -12.74 -17.88 8.85
N ASN A 318 -11.68 -17.08 8.76
CA ASN A 318 -10.64 -17.18 7.72
C ASN A 318 -9.22 -16.96 8.26
N LYS A 319 -9.02 -17.12 9.57
CA LYS A 319 -7.71 -17.03 10.20
C LYS A 319 -6.77 -18.02 9.52
N PRO A 320 -5.63 -17.57 8.94
CA PRO A 320 -4.68 -18.47 8.32
C PRO A 320 -4.20 -19.53 9.32
N GLN A 321 -4.10 -20.77 8.85
CA GLN A 321 -3.57 -21.86 9.66
C GLN A 321 -2.06 -21.80 9.55
N LEU A 322 -1.38 -21.48 10.64
CA LEU A 322 0.07 -21.62 10.69
C LEU A 322 0.38 -23.11 10.60
N GLY A 323 1.13 -23.52 9.56
CA GLY A 323 1.64 -24.87 9.46
C GLY A 323 2.30 -25.26 10.79
N GLN A 324 1.85 -26.36 11.39
CA GLN A 324 2.60 -27.01 12.44
C GLN A 324 3.80 -27.66 11.75
N ASP A 325 4.92 -26.95 11.69
CA ASP A 325 6.20 -27.56 11.38
C ASP A 325 6.66 -28.44 12.56
#